data_AF-A0A419J775-F1
#
_entry.id   AF-A0A419J775-F1
#
_cell.length_a   1.000
_cell.length_b   1.000
_cell.length_c   1.000
_cell.angle_alpha   90.00
_cell.angle_beta   90.00
_cell.angle_gamma   90.00
#
_symmetry.space_group_name_H-M   'P 1'
#
loop_
_entity.id
_entity.type
_entity.pdbx_description
1 polymer ?
#
loop_
_entity_poly.entity_id
_entity_poly.type
_entity_poly.pdbx_seq_one_letter_code
_entity_poly.pdbx_strand_id
1 'polypeptide(L)'
;MFDAIGQCLICKKEYTSMHIEYKPGTIIYVCPDCMKKTKDNFIWLCMNCGKSYSRPKDELISRLRGSRLENASMLRDSMQLIMGIDMCIECNPKGIIEYVCGEETTETEAVVCAK
;
A
#
# COMPACT_ATOMS: atom_id res chain seq x y z
N MET A 1 1.97 -16.12 26.16
CA MET A 1 3.29 -15.79 25.60
C MET A 1 3.28 -16.28 24.17
N PHE A 2 2.98 -15.43 23.20
CA PHE A 2 2.98 -15.83 21.80
C PHE A 2 4.36 -15.48 21.22
N ASP A 3 5.31 -16.40 21.36
CA ASP A 3 6.54 -16.42 20.54
C ASP A 3 6.19 -16.87 19.11
N ALA A 4 5.16 -16.26 18.53
CA ALA A 4 4.67 -16.61 17.21
C ALA A 4 5.58 -15.94 16.19
N ILE A 5 6.41 -16.76 15.53
CA ILE A 5 7.21 -16.34 14.39
C ILE A 5 6.37 -16.57 13.13
N GLY A 6 6.22 -15.54 12.30
CA GLY A 6 5.46 -15.61 11.05
C GLY A 6 6.28 -15.15 9.87
N GLN A 7 5.85 -15.54 8.67
CA GLN A 7 6.50 -15.13 7.42
C GLN A 7 6.16 -13.67 7.12
N CYS A 8 7.17 -12.87 6.78
CA CYS A 8 6.98 -11.48 6.38
C CYS A 8 6.05 -11.38 5.17
N LEU A 9 4.94 -10.65 5.33
CA LEU A 9 3.92 -10.53 4.27
C LEU A 9 4.37 -9.66 3.09
N ILE A 10 5.39 -8.83 3.27
CA ILE A 10 5.93 -7.96 2.21
C ILE A 10 6.92 -8.72 1.33
N CYS A 11 8.01 -9.25 1.90
CA CYS A 11 9.04 -9.90 1.10
C CYS A 11 8.78 -11.39 0.84
N LYS A 12 7.98 -12.05 1.70
CA LYS A 12 7.75 -13.50 1.70
C LYS A 12 9.03 -14.35 1.76
N LYS A 13 10.16 -13.76 2.18
CA LYS A 13 11.47 -14.44 2.24
C LYS A 13 11.90 -14.76 3.66
N GLU A 14 11.61 -13.85 4.58
CA GLU A 14 12.09 -13.94 5.96
C GLU A 14 10.95 -14.29 6.92
N TYR A 15 11.30 -15.00 7.98
CA TYR A 15 10.46 -15.20 9.14
C TYR A 15 10.85 -14.18 10.21
N THR A 16 9.86 -13.68 10.94
CA THR A 16 10.06 -12.63 11.94
C THR A 16 9.07 -12.77 13.08
N SER A 17 9.48 -12.35 14.27
CA SER A 17 8.59 -12.15 15.41
C SER A 17 7.99 -10.73 15.44
N MET A 18 8.46 -9.82 14.57
CA MET A 18 7.89 -8.48 14.46
C MET A 18 6.53 -8.54 13.78
N HIS A 19 5.50 -8.19 14.54
CA HIS A 19 4.13 -8.22 14.05
C HIS A 19 3.26 -7.12 14.63
N ILE A 20 2.14 -6.88 13.96
CA ILE A 20 1.06 -6.02 14.43
C ILE A 20 -0.28 -6.74 14.19
N GLU A 21 -1.20 -6.63 15.13
CA GLU A 21 -2.58 -7.05 14.93
C GLU A 21 -3.35 -5.90 14.28
N TYR A 22 -3.83 -6.11 13.05
CA TYR A 22 -4.55 -5.08 12.28
C TYR A 22 -6.06 -5.13 12.51
N LYS A 23 -6.61 -6.35 12.64
CA LYS A 23 -7.99 -6.65 13.03
C LYS A 23 -7.94 -7.80 14.03
N PRO A 24 -8.93 -7.96 14.92
CA PRO A 24 -8.97 -9.09 15.84
C PRO A 24 -8.74 -10.42 15.11
N GLY A 25 -7.67 -11.13 15.47
CA GLY A 25 -7.27 -12.41 14.88
C GLY A 25 -6.46 -12.33 13.57
N THR A 26 -6.21 -11.13 13.04
CA THR A 26 -5.42 -10.92 11.82
C THR A 26 -4.09 -10.26 12.15
N ILE A 27 -3.05 -11.08 12.21
CA ILE A 27 -1.67 -10.66 12.52
C ILE A 27 -0.88 -10.46 11.23
N ILE A 28 -0.24 -9.29 11.10
CA ILE A 28 0.65 -8.94 10.00
C ILE A 28 2.09 -9.04 10.50
N TYR A 29 2.87 -9.91 9.88
CA TYR A 29 4.31 -10.04 10.15
C TYR A 29 5.13 -9.22 9.16
N VAL A 30 6.09 -8.44 9.67
CA VAL A 30 6.95 -7.58 8.86
C VAL A 30 8.40 -7.64 9.32
N CYS A 31 9.31 -8.05 8.44
CA CYS A 31 10.72 -8.13 8.80
C CYS A 31 11.39 -6.75 8.92
N PRO A 32 12.49 -6.62 9.69
CA PRO A 32 13.21 -5.36 9.87
C PRO A 32 13.62 -4.69 8.56
N ASP A 33 13.99 -5.47 7.54
CA ASP A 33 14.45 -4.93 6.26
C ASP A 33 13.30 -4.34 5.44
N CYS A 34 12.10 -4.92 5.53
CA CYS A 34 10.90 -4.31 4.95
C CYS A 34 10.49 -3.05 5.73
N MET A 35 10.64 -3.02 7.06
CA MET A 35 10.42 -1.81 7.85
C MET A 35 11.39 -0.69 7.46
N LYS A 36 12.69 -0.98 7.27
CA LYS A 36 13.68 0.02 6.82
C LYS A 36 13.28 0.65 5.48
N LYS A 37 12.74 -0.13 4.54
CA LYS A 37 12.30 0.36 3.23
C LYS A 37 11.17 1.39 3.31
N THR A 38 10.38 1.40 4.37
CA THR A 38 9.29 2.38 4.58
C THR A 38 9.80 3.81 4.82
N LYS A 39 11.10 3.99 5.07
CA LYS A 39 11.73 5.31 5.15
C LYS A 39 11.61 6.05 3.81
N ASP A 40 11.98 5.35 2.73
CA ASP A 40 12.06 5.93 1.39
C ASP A 40 10.87 5.55 0.51
N ASN A 41 10.06 4.58 0.95
CA ASN A 41 8.92 4.06 0.19
C ASN A 41 7.62 4.12 0.99
N PHE A 42 6.52 4.38 0.29
CA PHE A 42 5.21 3.97 0.76
C PHE A 42 5.03 2.49 0.45
N ILE A 43 4.59 1.72 1.43
CA ILE A 43 4.26 0.30 1.25
C ILE A 43 2.77 0.11 1.55
N TRP A 44 2.04 -0.45 0.59
CA TRP A 44 0.64 -0.86 0.78
C TRP A 44 0.55 -2.36 0.83
N LEU A 45 -0.30 -2.89 1.72
CA LEU A 45 -0.59 -4.31 1.83
C LEU A 45 -2.08 -4.55 1.58
N CYS A 46 -2.38 -5.39 0.60
CA CYS A 46 -3.74 -5.85 0.35
C CYS A 46 -4.17 -6.82 1.44
N MET A 47 -5.20 -6.46 2.20
CA MET A 47 -5.72 -7.30 3.28
C MET A 47 -6.52 -8.50 2.77
N ASN A 48 -6.94 -8.48 1.50
CA ASN A 48 -7.65 -9.60 0.87
C ASN A 48 -6.71 -10.70 0.35
N CYS A 49 -5.62 -10.34 -0.35
CA CYS A 49 -4.72 -11.34 -0.97
C CYS A 49 -3.28 -11.33 -0.43
N GLY A 50 -2.96 -10.44 0.52
CA GLY A 50 -1.64 -10.32 1.11
C GLY A 50 -0.54 -9.86 0.15
N LYS A 51 -0.90 -9.26 -0.99
CA LYS A 51 0.08 -8.66 -1.91
C LYS A 51 0.51 -7.29 -1.41
N SER A 52 1.81 -7.02 -1.53
CA SER A 52 2.39 -5.73 -1.16
C SER A 52 2.82 -4.92 -2.38
N TYR A 53 2.61 -3.62 -2.33
CA TYR A 53 3.03 -2.66 -3.35
C TYR A 53 3.97 -1.63 -2.72
N SER A 54 5.10 -1.34 -3.35
CA SER A 54 6.07 -0.36 -2.87
C SER A 54 6.21 0.76 -3.90
N ARG A 55 6.12 2.02 -3.47
CA ARG A 55 6.41 3.18 -4.33
C ARG A 55 7.36 4.16 -3.64
N PRO A 56 8.36 4.69 -4.35
CA PRO A 56 9.24 5.72 -3.81
C PRO A 56 8.45 6.95 -3.37
N LYS A 57 8.70 7.45 -2.16
CA LYS A 57 8.04 8.67 -1.65
C LYS A 57 8.34 9.88 -2.52
N ASP A 58 9.56 9.99 -3.03
CA ASP A 58 9.99 11.08 -3.89
C ASP A 58 9.16 11.20 -5.17
N GLU A 59 8.82 10.06 -5.77
CA GLU A 59 8.00 10.03 -6.97
C GLU A 59 6.57 10.49 -6.67
N LEU A 60 5.99 10.05 -5.55
CA LEU A 60 4.64 10.47 -5.17
C LEU A 60 4.60 11.96 -4.79
N ILE A 61 5.55 12.41 -3.97
CA ILE A 61 5.63 13.80 -3.50
C ILE A 61 5.89 14.77 -4.66
N SER A 62 6.73 14.40 -5.63
CA SER A 62 6.97 15.24 -6.81
C SER A 62 5.69 15.44 -7.63
N ARG A 63 4.86 14.40 -7.80
CA ARG A 63 3.54 14.52 -8.43
C ARG A 63 2.59 15.41 -7.62
N LEU A 64 2.59 15.30 -6.28
CA LEU A 64 1.73 16.11 -5.39
C LEU A 64 2.14 17.59 -5.30
N ARG A 65 3.42 17.91 -5.46
CA ARG A 65 3.88 19.30 -5.57
C ARG A 65 3.26 20.00 -6.80
N GLY A 66 3.03 19.27 -7.87
CA GLY A 66 2.31 19.77 -9.06
C GLY A 66 0.83 20.10 -8.79
N SER A 67 0.23 19.54 -7.74
CA SER A 67 -1.19 19.71 -7.41
C SER A 67 -1.47 20.72 -6.28
N ARG A 68 -0.53 21.63 -5.96
CA ARG A 68 -0.63 22.64 -4.87
C ARG A 68 -0.83 22.07 -3.45
N LEU A 69 -0.53 20.79 -3.22
CA LEU A 69 -0.50 20.21 -1.89
C LEU A 69 0.83 20.58 -1.21
N GLU A 70 0.91 21.80 -0.68
CA GLU A 70 2.11 22.37 -0.05
C GLU A 70 2.65 21.53 1.14
N ASN A 71 1.78 20.74 1.76
CA ASN A 71 2.13 19.88 2.91
C ASN A 71 2.69 18.49 2.52
N ALA A 72 2.88 18.19 1.22
CA ALA A 72 3.37 16.88 0.77
C ALA A 72 4.79 16.56 1.27
N SER A 73 5.59 17.55 1.64
CA SER A 73 6.90 17.37 2.29
C SER A 73 6.80 16.68 3.66
N MET A 74 5.70 16.87 4.41
CA MET A 74 5.51 16.23 5.73
C MET A 74 5.46 14.69 5.63
N LEU A 75 5.03 14.17 4.48
CA LEU A 75 5.00 12.74 4.19
C LEU A 75 6.41 12.14 4.00
N ARG A 76 7.41 12.98 3.68
CA ARG A 76 8.81 12.57 3.52
C ARG A 76 9.46 12.28 4.86
N ASP A 77 9.32 13.22 5.80
CA ASP A 77 10.28 13.35 6.89
C ASP A 77 9.87 12.65 8.20
N SER A 78 8.64 12.14 8.34
CA SER A 78 8.13 11.74 9.65
C SER A 78 7.48 10.36 9.76
N MET A 79 7.23 9.64 8.66
CA MET A 79 6.34 8.47 8.68
C MET A 79 6.91 7.23 7.99
N GLN A 80 7.36 6.27 8.80
CA GLN A 80 7.57 4.87 8.38
C GLN A 80 6.22 4.17 8.44
N LEU A 81 5.52 4.13 7.30
CA LEU A 81 4.16 3.61 7.23
C LEU A 81 4.04 2.43 6.30
N ILE A 82 3.37 1.39 6.80
CA ILE A 82 2.78 0.34 5.99
C ILE A 82 1.28 0.54 6.09
N MET A 83 0.63 0.75 4.95
CA MET A 83 -0.80 0.99 4.88
C MET A 83 -1.52 -0.28 4.44
N GLY A 84 -2.47 -0.74 5.25
CA GLY A 84 -3.44 -1.75 4.79
C GLY A 84 -4.43 -1.13 3.81
N ILE A 85 -4.68 -1.79 2.69
CA ILE A 85 -5.80 -1.49 1.79
C ILE A 85 -6.73 -2.71 1.76
N ASP A 86 -8.05 -2.48 1.76
CA ASP A 86 -9.01 -3.58 1.81
C ASP A 86 -8.90 -4.49 0.58
N MET A 87 -8.80 -3.89 -0.61
CA MET A 87 -8.64 -4.62 -1.88
C MET A 87 -7.65 -3.89 -2.79
N CYS A 88 -6.77 -4.65 -3.43
CA CYS A 88 -5.87 -4.13 -4.46
C CYS A 88 -6.48 -4.25 -5.87
N ILE A 89 -5.80 -3.67 -6.86
CA ILE A 89 -6.20 -3.70 -8.27
C ILE A 89 -6.38 -5.09 -8.84
N GLU A 90 -5.67 -6.08 -8.32
CA GLU A 90 -5.81 -7.47 -8.77
C GLU A 90 -6.98 -8.18 -8.08
N CYS A 91 -7.41 -7.72 -6.90
CA CYS A 91 -8.59 -8.25 -6.21
C CYS A 91 -9.88 -7.59 -6.68
N ASN A 92 -9.84 -6.30 -7.01
CA ASN A 92 -10.99 -5.57 -7.51
C ASN A 92 -10.57 -4.55 -8.59
N PRO A 93 -10.32 -5.01 -9.83
CA PRO A 93 -9.94 -4.12 -10.92
C PRO A 93 -11.08 -3.16 -11.28
N LYS A 94 -12.34 -3.61 -11.22
CA LYS A 94 -13.53 -2.81 -11.57
C LYS A 94 -13.74 -1.66 -10.59
N GLY A 95 -13.66 -1.92 -9.29
CA GLY A 95 -13.86 -0.88 -8.27
C GLY A 95 -12.81 0.23 -8.31
N ILE A 96 -11.60 -0.04 -8.81
CA ILE A 96 -10.60 1.03 -9.02
C ILE A 96 -10.97 1.88 -10.23
N ILE A 97 -11.45 1.27 -11.31
CA ILE A 97 -11.92 2.01 -12.48
C ILE A 97 -13.10 2.90 -12.07
N GLU A 98 -14.07 2.37 -11.33
CA GLU A 98 -15.21 3.14 -10.81
C GLU A 98 -14.74 4.30 -9.91
N TYR A 99 -13.77 4.08 -9.02
CA TYR A 99 -13.21 5.14 -8.16
C TYR A 99 -12.47 6.23 -8.94
N VAL A 100 -11.74 5.85 -10.00
CA VAL A 100 -10.93 6.79 -10.80
C VAL A 100 -11.77 7.52 -11.84
N CYS A 101 -12.76 6.85 -12.43
CA CYS A 101 -13.56 7.34 -13.55
C CYS A 101 -14.94 7.86 -13.13
N GLY A 102 -15.41 7.55 -11.92
CA GLY A 102 -16.57 8.18 -11.31
C GLY A 102 -17.95 7.61 -11.65
N GLU A 103 -18.11 6.60 -12.52
CA GLU A 103 -19.42 6.01 -12.87
C GLU A 103 -19.32 4.52 -13.26
N GLU A 104 -20.41 3.75 -13.02
CA GLU A 104 -20.63 2.37 -13.50
C GLU A 104 -20.58 2.35 -15.04
N THR A 105 -19.44 1.96 -15.60
CA THR A 105 -19.26 1.94 -17.06
C THR A 105 -19.84 0.65 -17.61
N THR A 106 -20.99 0.78 -18.29
CA THR A 106 -21.47 -0.22 -19.25
C THR A 106 -20.42 -0.42 -20.34
N GLU A 107 -20.34 -1.66 -20.83
CA GLU A 107 -19.21 -2.24 -21.56
C GLU A 107 -18.90 -1.57 -22.91
N THR A 108 -18.32 -0.38 -22.94
CA THR A 108 -17.45 0.13 -24.03
C THR A 108 -17.02 1.55 -23.70
N GLU A 109 -15.82 1.76 -23.16
CA GLU A 109 -15.00 2.98 -23.38
C GLU A 109 -13.70 2.94 -22.57
N ALA A 110 -12.72 2.17 -23.06
CA ALA A 110 -11.33 2.32 -22.68
C ALA A 110 -10.71 3.53 -23.41
N VAL A 111 -11.10 4.76 -23.07
CA VAL A 111 -10.49 5.97 -23.68
C VAL A 111 -10.15 7.08 -22.66
N VAL A 112 -10.61 7.02 -21.41
CA VAL A 112 -10.46 8.15 -20.47
C VAL A 112 -9.07 8.25 -19.80
N CYS A 113 -8.22 7.23 -19.87
CA CYS A 113 -6.84 7.30 -19.32
C CYS A 113 -5.77 7.82 -20.33
N ALA A 114 -6.19 8.54 -21.38
CA ALA A 114 -5.28 9.17 -22.34
C ALA A 114 -5.47 10.70 -22.33
N LYS A 115 -5.00 11.36 -21.27
CA LYS A 115 -4.60 12.78 -21.29
C LYS A 115 -3.64 13.07 -20.15
#